data_AF-A0A3N5GZG2-F1
#
_entry.id   AF-A0A3N5GZG2-F1
#
_cell.length_a   1.000
_cell.length_b   1.000
_cell.length_c   1.000
_cell.angle_alpha   90.00
_cell.angle_beta   90.00
_cell.angle_gamma   90.00
#
_symmetry.space_group_name_H-M   'P 1'
#
loop_
_entity.id
_entity.type
_entity.pdbx_description
1 polymer ?
#
loop_
_entity_poly.entity_id
_entity_poly.type
_entity_poly.pdbx_seq_one_letter_code
_entity_poly.pdbx_strand_id
1 'polypeptide(L)'
;MTYSVKEIFYTLQGEGAQAGRPAVFCRFAGCNLWTGREEDRADAVCRFCDTDFVGTDGPGGGKFATAEELAQAIAAKWPADDRSGRRYVVCTGGEPLLQLDEALVDALHAEGFEVAVETNGTQAAPKGLDWTCVSPKAGAPVVLTEGDELKLVYPQPLAMPERFESLRFRHFFL
;
A
#
# COMPACT_ATOMS: atom_id res chain seq x y z
N MET A 1 14.06 10.17 -6.66
CA MET A 1 13.16 10.75 -5.64
C MET A 1 13.61 10.24 -4.28
N THR A 2 13.40 10.96 -3.18
CA THR A 2 13.65 10.41 -1.83
C THR A 2 12.36 9.79 -1.29
N TYR A 3 12.43 8.57 -0.78
CA TYR A 3 11.31 7.85 -0.18
C TYR A 3 11.34 7.99 1.34
N SER A 4 10.21 8.35 1.95
CA SER A 4 10.02 8.43 3.39
C SER A 4 9.14 7.28 3.85
N VAL A 5 9.73 6.36 4.62
CA VAL A 5 9.10 5.10 5.02
C VAL A 5 8.95 5.08 6.54
N LYS A 6 7.73 4.81 7.01
CA LYS A 6 7.40 4.66 8.43
C LYS A 6 8.05 3.41 9.01
N GLU A 7 7.89 2.27 8.33
CA GLU A 7 8.38 0.97 8.80
C GLU A 7 8.48 -0.06 7.66
N ILE A 8 9.34 -1.06 7.84
CA ILE A 8 9.54 -2.20 6.95
C ILE A 8 9.67 -3.48 7.79
N PHE A 9 8.77 -4.44 7.59
CA PHE A 9 8.71 -5.66 8.39
C PHE A 9 8.20 -6.86 7.59
N TYR A 10 8.64 -8.06 7.96
CA TYR A 10 8.19 -9.31 7.35
C TYR A 10 7.08 -9.96 8.17
N THR A 11 5.99 -10.35 7.52
CA THR A 11 4.83 -10.99 8.15
C THR A 11 4.01 -11.75 7.09
N LEU A 12 2.80 -12.18 7.42
CA LEU A 12 1.80 -12.64 6.45
C LEU A 12 0.84 -11.49 6.11
N GLN A 13 0.43 -11.37 4.85
CA GLN A 13 -0.67 -10.51 4.44
C GLN A 13 -1.94 -10.93 5.21
N GLY A 14 -2.59 -9.98 5.88
CA GLY A 14 -3.76 -10.25 6.72
C GLY A 14 -5.08 -10.15 5.97
N GLU A 15 -5.08 -9.53 4.79
CA GLU A 15 -6.31 -9.09 4.12
C GLU A 15 -6.38 -9.51 2.65
N GLY A 16 -7.60 -9.47 2.11
CA GLY A 16 -7.85 -9.63 0.67
C GLY A 16 -7.60 -11.03 0.13
N ALA A 17 -7.52 -11.14 -1.20
CA ALA A 17 -7.29 -12.41 -1.89
C ALA A 17 -5.89 -12.99 -1.64
N GLN A 18 -4.96 -12.19 -1.12
CA GLN A 18 -3.59 -12.58 -0.79
C GLN A 18 -3.42 -12.89 0.71
N ALA A 19 -4.51 -12.96 1.49
CA ALA A 19 -4.45 -13.27 2.91
C ALA A 19 -3.72 -14.61 3.18
N GLY A 20 -2.85 -14.61 4.19
CA GLY A 20 -1.99 -15.75 4.57
C GLY A 20 -0.69 -15.86 3.77
N ARG A 21 -0.49 -15.06 2.72
CA ARG A 21 0.74 -15.08 1.92
C ARG A 21 1.89 -14.37 2.65
N PRO A 22 3.09 -14.97 2.76
CA PRO A 22 4.27 -14.28 3.30
C PRO A 22 4.64 -13.05 2.47
N ALA A 23 4.91 -11.94 3.16
CA ALA A 23 5.18 -10.65 2.55
C ALA A 23 6.13 -9.80 3.41
N VAL A 24 6.96 -8.99 2.75
CA VAL A 24 7.54 -7.80 3.39
C VAL A 24 6.58 -6.64 3.20
N PHE A 25 6.17 -5.99 4.28
CA PHE A 25 5.40 -4.76 4.22
C PHE A 25 6.36 -3.59 4.19
N CYS A 26 6.18 -2.69 3.23
CA CYS A 26 6.83 -1.39 3.17
C CYS A 26 5.77 -0.31 3.37
N ARG A 27 5.70 0.27 4.57
CA ARG A 27 4.73 1.30 4.92
C ARG A 27 5.33 2.69 4.71
N PHE A 28 4.94 3.36 3.64
CA PHE A 28 5.29 4.75 3.36
C PHE A 28 4.69 5.70 4.42
N ALA A 29 5.36 6.83 4.63
CA ALA A 29 4.90 7.88 5.51
C ALA A 29 3.95 8.85 4.78
N GLY A 30 2.91 9.32 5.47
CA GLY A 30 1.97 10.32 4.97
C GLY A 30 0.80 9.77 4.13
N CYS A 31 -0.30 10.52 4.09
CA CYS A 31 -1.49 10.23 3.32
C CYS A 31 -2.11 11.55 2.81
N ASN A 32 -2.83 11.49 1.68
CA ASN A 32 -3.56 12.64 1.13
C ASN A 32 -4.99 12.79 1.65
N LEU A 33 -5.50 11.82 2.42
CA LEU A 33 -6.88 11.84 2.94
C LEU A 33 -6.99 12.12 4.43
N TRP A 34 -5.87 12.07 5.16
CA TRP A 34 -5.74 12.43 6.56
C TRP A 34 -4.28 12.73 6.88
N THR A 35 -4.03 13.71 7.75
CA THR A 35 -2.67 14.12 8.15
C THR A 35 -1.96 13.09 9.02
N GLY A 36 -2.71 12.15 9.62
CA GLY A 36 -2.21 11.22 10.62
C GLY A 36 -2.20 11.80 12.04
N ARG A 37 -2.61 13.05 12.22
CA ARG A 37 -2.76 13.69 13.53
C ARG A 37 -4.19 13.57 14.03
N GLU A 38 -4.34 13.15 15.28
CA GLU A 38 -5.67 12.97 15.89
C GLU A 38 -6.48 14.26 15.95
N GLU A 39 -5.82 15.42 16.11
CA GLU A 39 -6.47 16.74 16.09
C GLU A 39 -7.19 17.05 14.76
N ASP A 40 -6.73 16.47 13.65
CA ASP A 40 -7.30 16.69 12.32
C ASP A 40 -8.32 15.61 11.92
N ARG A 41 -8.44 14.51 12.70
CA ARG A 41 -9.23 13.33 12.31
C ARG A 41 -10.71 13.65 12.10
N ALA A 42 -11.26 14.57 12.89
CA ALA A 42 -12.68 14.94 12.81
C ALA A 42 -13.05 15.63 11.49
N ASP A 43 -12.09 16.33 10.86
CA ASP A 43 -12.30 17.09 9.61
C ASP A 43 -11.69 16.41 8.38
N ALA A 44 -10.91 15.33 8.58
CA ALA A 44 -10.31 14.55 7.52
C ALA A 44 -11.33 13.90 6.58
N VAL A 45 -10.88 13.56 5.36
CA VAL A 45 -11.69 12.79 4.40
C VAL A 45 -11.79 11.33 4.87
N CYS A 46 -10.66 10.74 5.28
CA CYS A 46 -10.64 9.41 5.89
C CYS A 46 -10.56 9.53 7.42
N ARG A 47 -11.61 9.14 8.14
CA ARG A 47 -11.72 9.35 9.60
C ARG A 47 -11.53 8.08 10.43
N PHE A 48 -11.49 6.92 9.79
CA PHE A 48 -11.47 5.61 10.44
C PHE A 48 -10.13 4.87 10.30
N CYS A 49 -9.07 5.58 9.88
CA CYS A 49 -7.75 4.96 9.75
C CYS A 49 -7.24 4.44 11.11
N ASP A 50 -6.75 3.21 11.11
CA ASP A 50 -6.24 2.44 12.24
C ASP A 50 -4.70 2.40 12.31
N THR A 51 -4.05 3.08 11.37
CA THR A 51 -2.63 2.95 11.10
C THR A 51 -1.88 4.21 11.50
N ASP A 52 -0.76 4.05 12.22
CA ASP A 52 0.23 5.11 12.37
C ASP A 52 1.14 5.16 11.12
N PHE A 53 1.08 6.26 10.39
CA PHE A 53 1.91 6.52 9.21
C PHE A 53 2.68 7.85 9.32
N VAL A 54 2.74 8.45 10.51
CA VAL A 54 3.43 9.74 10.72
C VAL A 54 4.89 9.48 11.06
N GLY A 55 5.79 10.17 10.37
CA GLY A 55 7.23 10.06 10.59
C GLY A 55 7.88 8.84 9.92
N THR A 56 9.15 8.60 10.25
CA THR A 56 10.00 7.56 9.66
C THR A 56 10.79 6.81 10.74
N ASP A 57 10.14 6.57 11.88
CA ASP A 57 10.75 6.15 13.15
C ASP A 57 10.36 4.73 13.57
N GLY A 58 9.55 4.03 12.78
CA GLY A 58 9.20 2.64 13.01
C GLY A 58 10.34 1.67 12.64
N PRO A 59 10.17 0.36 12.90
CA PRO A 59 11.18 -0.64 12.61
C PRO A 59 11.57 -0.67 11.12
N GLY A 60 12.84 -0.47 10.81
CA GLY A 60 13.30 -0.38 9.42
C GLY A 60 12.83 0.88 8.67
N GLY A 61 12.16 1.80 9.36
CA GLY A 61 11.78 3.11 8.84
C GLY A 61 12.99 4.02 8.62
N GLY A 62 12.81 5.02 7.77
CA GLY A 62 13.85 5.97 7.42
C GLY A 62 13.55 6.75 6.16
N LYS A 63 14.56 7.50 5.71
CA LYS A 63 14.55 8.15 4.40
C LYS A 63 15.57 7.47 3.50
N PHE A 64 15.12 7.07 2.32
CA PHE A 64 15.94 6.36 1.33
C PHE A 64 16.12 7.27 0.13
N ALA A 65 17.37 7.52 -0.27
CA ALA A 65 17.68 8.52 -1.28
C ALA A 65 17.39 8.01 -2.71
N THR A 66 17.38 6.69 -2.88
CA THR A 66 17.22 6.02 -4.18
C THR A 66 16.26 4.82 -4.07
N ALA A 67 15.79 4.35 -5.23
CA ALA A 67 14.91 3.19 -5.35
C ALA A 67 15.64 1.92 -4.92
N GLU A 68 16.90 1.81 -5.33
CA GLU A 68 17.79 0.68 -5.03
C GLU A 68 18.06 0.56 -3.54
N GLU A 69 18.31 1.68 -2.85
CA GLU A 69 18.50 1.68 -1.38
C GLU A 69 17.27 1.14 -0.65
N LEU A 70 16.06 1.57 -1.05
CA LEU A 70 14.83 1.09 -0.45
C LEU A 70 14.56 -0.38 -0.81
N ALA A 71 14.75 -0.77 -2.07
CA ALA A 71 14.58 -2.16 -2.50
C ALA A 71 15.50 -3.12 -1.74
N GLN A 72 16.77 -2.74 -1.54
CA GLN A 72 17.72 -3.52 -0.72
C GLN A 72 17.30 -3.60 0.75
N ALA A 73 16.80 -2.50 1.33
CA ALA A 73 16.31 -2.48 2.70
C ALA A 73 15.07 -3.40 2.90
N ILE A 74 14.19 -3.45 1.89
CA ILE A 74 13.05 -4.37 1.83
C ILE A 74 13.54 -5.83 1.68
N ALA A 75 14.45 -6.08 0.75
CA ALA A 75 15.04 -7.40 0.52
C ALA A 75 15.72 -7.97 1.77
N ALA A 76 16.39 -7.13 2.55
CA ALA A 76 17.03 -7.52 3.80
C ALA A 76 16.04 -7.98 4.90
N LYS A 77 14.74 -7.72 4.75
CA LYS A 77 13.70 -8.25 5.67
C LYS A 77 13.22 -9.64 5.29
N TRP A 78 13.48 -10.10 4.07
CA TRP A 78 13.10 -11.45 3.64
C TRP A 78 14.00 -12.50 4.32
N PRO A 79 13.45 -13.57 4.93
CA PRO A 79 14.26 -14.60 5.58
C PRO A 79 15.26 -15.27 4.62
N ALA A 80 16.53 -15.34 5.02
CA ALA A 80 17.62 -15.85 4.17
C ALA A 80 17.54 -17.35 3.86
N ASP A 81 16.83 -18.10 4.70
CA ASP A 81 16.61 -19.53 4.61
C ASP A 81 15.35 -19.90 3.79
N ASP A 82 14.47 -18.95 3.53
CA ASP A 82 13.30 -19.17 2.67
C ASP A 82 13.70 -19.16 1.19
N ARG A 83 13.87 -20.37 0.65
CA ARG A 83 14.06 -20.63 -0.79
C ARG A 83 12.80 -21.17 -1.48
N SER A 84 11.68 -21.21 -0.77
CA SER A 84 10.49 -21.96 -1.18
C SER A 84 9.42 -21.11 -1.85
N GLY A 85 9.42 -19.79 -1.63
CA GLY A 85 8.45 -18.85 -2.20
C GLY A 85 9.08 -17.79 -3.09
N ARG A 86 8.27 -17.25 -4.01
CA ARG A 86 8.60 -15.96 -4.67
C ARG A 86 8.49 -14.86 -3.63
N ARG A 87 9.52 -14.02 -3.54
CA ARG A 87 9.51 -12.85 -2.65
C ARG A 87 8.32 -11.97 -3.00
N TYR A 88 7.67 -11.42 -1.99
CA TYR A 88 6.47 -10.61 -2.16
C TYR A 88 6.54 -9.40 -1.25
N VAL A 89 6.26 -8.22 -1.82
CA VAL A 89 6.27 -6.97 -1.08
C VAL A 89 4.91 -6.31 -1.21
N VAL A 90 4.38 -5.84 -0.08
CA VAL A 90 3.17 -5.03 -0.03
C VAL A 90 3.57 -3.58 0.27
N CYS A 91 3.53 -2.74 -0.76
CA CYS A 91 3.69 -1.30 -0.65
C CYS A 91 2.39 -0.67 -0.15
N THR A 92 2.45 -0.03 1.02
CA THR A 92 1.28 0.53 1.73
C THR A 92 1.64 1.84 2.44
N GLY A 93 0.75 2.41 3.25
CA GLY A 93 1.04 3.47 4.22
C GLY A 93 1.14 4.89 3.66
N GLY A 94 0.73 5.91 4.39
CA GLY A 94 -0.71 6.07 4.53
C GLY A 94 -1.38 6.02 3.14
N GLU A 95 -0.85 6.76 2.15
CA GLU A 95 -1.08 6.51 0.72
C GLU A 95 0.24 6.25 -0.04
N PRO A 96 0.51 4.99 -0.49
CA PRO A 96 1.79 4.64 -1.12
C PRO A 96 2.01 5.32 -2.47
N LEU A 97 0.96 5.59 -3.25
CA LEU A 97 1.08 6.18 -4.59
C LEU A 97 1.46 7.68 -4.57
N LEU A 98 1.66 8.27 -3.38
CA LEU A 98 2.33 9.56 -3.24
C LEU A 98 3.85 9.48 -3.46
N GLN A 99 4.43 8.29 -3.35
CA GLN A 99 5.89 8.08 -3.36
C GLN A 99 6.33 6.90 -4.24
N LEU A 100 5.51 5.85 -4.36
CA LEU A 100 5.81 4.68 -5.18
C LEU A 100 5.81 5.06 -6.68
N ASP A 101 6.96 4.88 -7.34
CA ASP A 101 7.18 5.20 -8.75
C ASP A 101 7.72 3.97 -9.53
N GLU A 102 7.78 4.08 -10.86
CA GLU A 102 8.24 2.99 -11.74
C GLU A 102 9.67 2.55 -11.39
N ALA A 103 10.55 3.48 -10.97
CA ALA A 103 11.92 3.16 -10.58
C ALA A 103 11.99 2.23 -9.37
N LEU A 104 11.14 2.45 -8.35
CA LEU A 104 11.07 1.56 -7.20
C LEU A 104 10.46 0.20 -7.55
N VAL A 105 9.44 0.16 -8.41
CA VAL A 105 8.88 -1.10 -8.91
C VAL A 105 9.95 -1.93 -9.62
N ASP A 106 10.70 -1.31 -10.54
CA ASP A 106 11.78 -1.96 -11.28
C ASP A 106 12.91 -2.45 -10.35
N ALA A 107 13.28 -1.65 -9.35
CA ALA A 107 14.29 -2.03 -8.36
C ALA A 107 13.84 -3.22 -7.48
N LEU A 108 12.57 -3.26 -7.08
CA LEU A 108 12.01 -4.39 -6.34
C LEU A 108 11.95 -5.66 -7.18
N HIS A 109 11.58 -5.55 -8.45
CA HIS A 109 11.65 -6.66 -9.40
C HIS A 109 13.08 -7.18 -9.56
N ALA A 110 14.08 -6.29 -9.61
CA ALA A 110 15.50 -6.68 -9.67
C ALA A 110 15.95 -7.44 -8.41
N GLU A 111 15.35 -7.17 -7.24
CA GLU A 111 15.53 -7.91 -5.99
C GLU A 111 14.69 -9.22 -5.91
N GLY A 112 13.97 -9.55 -7.00
CA GLY A 112 13.20 -10.77 -7.16
C GLY A 112 11.83 -10.75 -6.49
N PHE A 113 11.29 -9.58 -6.17
CA PHE A 113 9.96 -9.42 -5.59
C PHE A 113 8.88 -9.40 -6.66
N GLU A 114 7.73 -10.00 -6.35
CA GLU A 114 6.43 -9.55 -6.87
C GLU A 114 5.95 -8.37 -6.02
N VAL A 115 5.44 -7.32 -6.67
CA VAL A 115 5.12 -6.02 -6.05
C VAL A 115 3.62 -5.80 -6.02
N ALA A 116 3.09 -5.66 -4.82
CA ALA A 116 1.70 -5.31 -4.57
C ALA A 116 1.55 -3.91 -3.99
N VAL A 117 0.44 -3.25 -4.29
CA VAL A 117 0.07 -1.97 -3.67
C VAL A 117 -1.29 -2.06 -2.96
N GLU A 118 -1.38 -1.43 -1.79
CA GLU A 118 -2.61 -1.17 -1.06
C GLU A 118 -2.86 0.35 -1.08
N THR A 119 -3.76 0.81 -1.95
CA THR A 119 -4.00 2.26 -2.19
C THR A 119 -5.44 2.65 -1.91
N ASN A 120 -5.66 3.91 -1.54
CA ASN A 120 -6.99 4.50 -1.43
C ASN A 120 -7.64 4.81 -2.80
N GLY A 121 -6.91 4.64 -3.91
CA GLY A 121 -7.43 4.75 -5.27
C GLY A 121 -7.53 6.18 -5.82
N THR A 122 -7.00 7.17 -5.11
CA THR A 122 -7.07 8.59 -5.51
C THR A 122 -5.94 9.03 -6.46
N GLN A 123 -4.90 8.21 -6.60
CA GLN A 123 -3.73 8.48 -7.45
C GLN A 123 -3.61 7.42 -8.54
N ALA A 124 -2.99 7.79 -9.66
CA ALA A 124 -2.62 6.83 -10.69
C ALA A 124 -1.51 5.91 -10.18
N ALA A 125 -1.57 4.63 -10.54
CA ALA A 125 -0.57 3.65 -10.18
C ALA A 125 0.57 3.64 -11.21
N PRO A 126 1.84 3.45 -10.80
CA PRO A 126 2.93 3.22 -11.74
C PRO A 126 2.72 1.90 -12.50
N LYS A 127 3.34 1.79 -13.67
CA LYS A 127 3.37 0.53 -14.41
C LYS A 127 4.22 -0.51 -13.67
N GLY A 128 4.01 -1.78 -14.01
CA GLY A 128 4.80 -2.90 -13.50
C GLY A 128 4.31 -3.52 -12.20
N LEU A 129 3.29 -2.96 -11.54
CA LEU A 129 2.70 -3.61 -10.36
C LEU A 129 2.12 -4.99 -10.73
N ASP A 130 2.41 -5.99 -9.89
CA ASP A 130 1.92 -7.36 -10.06
C ASP A 130 0.54 -7.55 -9.42
N TRP A 131 0.22 -6.75 -8.39
CA TRP A 131 -1.06 -6.78 -7.70
C TRP A 131 -1.52 -5.39 -7.25
N THR A 132 -2.70 -4.96 -7.71
CA THR A 132 -3.30 -3.68 -7.31
C THR A 132 -4.55 -3.89 -6.47
N CYS A 133 -4.46 -3.57 -5.18
CA CYS A 133 -5.58 -3.52 -4.25
C CYS A 133 -6.03 -2.07 -4.02
N VAL A 134 -7.29 -1.78 -4.36
CA VAL A 134 -7.90 -0.45 -4.18
C VAL A 134 -8.94 -0.52 -3.07
N SER A 135 -8.76 0.31 -2.05
CA SER A 135 -9.73 0.49 -0.96
C SER A 135 -10.31 1.91 -1.00
N PRO A 136 -11.42 2.13 -1.72
CA PRO A 136 -11.98 3.46 -1.87
C PRO A 136 -12.52 4.01 -0.54
N LYS A 137 -12.42 5.33 -0.38
CA LYS A 137 -12.86 6.05 0.83
C LYS A 137 -14.01 6.99 0.49
N ALA A 138 -15.01 7.06 1.37
CA ALA A 138 -16.13 7.99 1.27
C ALA A 138 -15.64 9.44 1.11
N GLY A 139 -16.22 10.17 0.16
CA GLY A 139 -15.86 11.56 -0.09
C GLY A 139 -14.55 11.77 -0.87
N ALA A 140 -13.83 10.72 -1.24
CA ALA A 140 -12.65 10.80 -2.10
C ALA A 140 -12.97 10.38 -3.55
N PRO A 141 -12.32 10.98 -4.56
CA PRO A 141 -12.40 10.50 -5.94
C PRO A 141 -11.71 9.13 -6.07
N VAL A 142 -12.23 8.30 -6.96
CA VAL A 142 -11.60 7.02 -7.32
C VAL A 142 -11.13 7.14 -8.76
N VAL A 143 -9.83 7.30 -8.96
CA VAL A 143 -9.21 7.41 -10.29
C VAL A 143 -8.81 6.04 -10.82
N LEU A 144 -8.43 5.12 -9.92
CA LEU A 144 -8.17 3.72 -10.26
C LEU A 144 -9.47 2.95 -10.32
N THR A 145 -9.94 2.71 -11.55
CA THR A 145 -11.20 2.04 -11.86
C THR A 145 -11.01 0.60 -12.35
N GLU A 146 -9.78 0.12 -12.32
CA GLU A 146 -9.40 -1.25 -12.63
C GLU A 146 -8.23 -1.71 -11.75
N GLY A 147 -8.09 -3.02 -11.58
CA GLY A 147 -7.04 -3.64 -10.79
C GLY A 147 -7.34 -5.09 -10.48
N ASP A 148 -6.64 -5.65 -9.50
CA ASP A 148 -6.84 -7.04 -9.08
C ASP A 148 -7.96 -7.15 -8.04
N GLU A 149 -7.97 -6.25 -7.06
CA GLU A 149 -8.89 -6.32 -5.94
C GLU A 149 -9.47 -4.95 -5.58
N LEU A 150 -10.78 -4.90 -5.37
CA LEU A 150 -11.44 -3.80 -4.66
C LEU A 150 -11.86 -4.29 -3.28
N LYS A 151 -11.26 -3.70 -2.24
CA LYS A 151 -11.49 -4.05 -0.83
C LYS A 151 -12.12 -2.87 -0.10
N LEU A 152 -13.45 -2.86 -0.03
CA LEU A 152 -14.20 -1.76 0.55
C LEU A 152 -14.36 -1.98 2.05
N VAL A 153 -13.72 -1.12 2.86
CA VAL A 153 -14.03 -1.05 4.29
C VAL A 153 -15.49 -0.60 4.44
N TYR A 154 -16.31 -1.40 5.10
CA TYR A 154 -17.75 -1.16 5.25
C TYR A 154 -18.17 -1.20 6.73
N PRO A 155 -19.14 -0.38 7.18
CA PRO A 155 -19.93 0.58 6.43
C PRO A 155 -19.29 1.96 6.24
N GLN A 156 -19.58 2.59 5.10
CA GLN A 156 -19.26 3.99 4.81
C GLN A 156 -20.48 4.66 4.14
N PRO A 157 -21.19 5.62 4.78
CA PRO A 157 -22.47 6.14 4.27
C PRO A 157 -22.43 6.73 2.84
N LEU A 158 -21.29 7.31 2.45
CA LEU A 158 -21.11 7.89 1.10
C LEU A 158 -20.37 6.95 0.14
N ALA A 159 -19.99 5.74 0.56
CA ALA A 159 -19.29 4.74 -0.25
C ALA A 159 -19.98 3.37 -0.15
N MET A 160 -21.26 3.35 -0.50
CA MET A 160 -22.04 2.12 -0.59
C MET A 160 -21.49 1.21 -1.71
N PRO A 161 -21.52 -0.14 -1.54
CA PRO A 161 -20.92 -1.09 -2.48
C PRO A 161 -21.37 -0.92 -3.95
N GLU A 162 -22.63 -0.56 -4.17
CA GLU A 162 -23.25 -0.40 -5.49
C GLU A 162 -22.55 0.66 -6.35
N ARG A 163 -21.83 1.61 -5.73
CA ARG A 163 -21.02 2.61 -6.44
C ARG A 163 -19.84 2.00 -7.20
N PHE A 164 -19.43 0.79 -6.82
CA PHE A 164 -18.17 0.18 -7.28
C PHE A 164 -18.38 -1.09 -8.11
N GLU A 165 -19.60 -1.63 -8.16
CA GLU A 165 -19.91 -2.90 -8.86
C GLU A 165 -19.55 -2.89 -10.36
N SER A 166 -19.60 -1.72 -11.00
CA SER A 166 -19.26 -1.58 -12.42
C SER A 166 -17.77 -1.38 -12.70
N LEU A 167 -16.93 -1.31 -11.66
CA LEU A 167 -15.48 -1.13 -11.81
C LEU A 167 -14.81 -2.46 -12.22
N ARG A 168 -13.65 -2.37 -12.86
CA ARG A 168 -12.99 -3.53 -13.49
C ARG A 168 -11.97 -4.18 -12.55
N PHE A 169 -12.44 -4.79 -11.48
CA PHE A 169 -11.61 -5.56 -10.54
C PHE A 169 -11.91 -7.05 -10.63
N ARG A 170 -10.91 -7.90 -10.38
CA ARG A 170 -11.06 -9.37 -10.40
C ARG A 170 -11.76 -9.87 -9.14
N HIS A 171 -11.48 -9.22 -8.01
CA HIS A 171 -12.02 -9.56 -6.70
C HIS A 171 -12.70 -8.35 -6.05
N PHE A 172 -13.77 -8.62 -5.30
CA PHE A 172 -14.50 -7.64 -4.50
C PHE A 172 -14.67 -8.19 -3.08
N PHE A 173 -14.24 -7.40 -2.09
CA PHE A 173 -14.36 -7.74 -0.66
C PHE A 173 -14.99 -6.60 0.14
N LEU A 174 -15.65 -6.97 1.24
CA LEU A 174 -16.25 -6.10 2.26
C LEU A 174 -15.63 -6.39 3.63
#